data_AF-A0A6P0MGP7-F1
#
_entry.id   AF-A0A6P0MGP7-F1
#
_cell.length_a   1.000
_cell.length_b   1.000
_cell.length_c   1.000
_cell.angle_alpha   90.00
_cell.angle_beta   90.00
_cell.angle_gamma   90.00
#
_symmetry.space_group_name_H-M   'P 1'
#
loop_
_entity.id
_entity.type
_entity.pdbx_description
1 polymer ?
#
loop_
_entity_poly.entity_id
_entity_poly.type
_entity_poly.pdbx_seq_one_letter_code
_entity_poly.pdbx_strand_id
1 'polypeptide(L)' 'MLLSDLTPREAARLQGFPDNFVLHPKDSATYKQMGNAVSVPAVKAVLQDMFQQNAKALIT' A
#
# COMPACT_ATOMS: atom_id res chain seq x y z
N MET A 1 13.50 -15.17 -3.09
CA MET A 1 14.71 -14.51 -3.62
C MET A 1 14.44 -14.14 -5.07
N LEU A 2 13.77 -12.99 -5.31
CA LEU A 2 13.54 -12.39 -6.64
C LEU A 2 13.19 -10.90 -6.43
N LEU A 3 14.16 -10.08 -5.99
CA LEU A 3 14.04 -8.62 -5.90
C LEU A 3 15.45 -7.99 -5.89
N SER A 4 16.36 -8.56 -6.70
CA SER A 4 17.76 -8.14 -6.73
C SER A 4 17.99 -6.78 -7.39
N ASP A 5 16.99 -6.24 -8.10
CA ASP A 5 17.11 -4.99 -8.87
C ASP A 5 16.28 -3.83 -8.33
N LEU A 6 15.41 -4.05 -7.33
CA LEU A 6 14.53 -3.02 -6.78
C LEU A 6 14.89 -2.76 -5.32
N THR A 7 15.30 -1.55 -4.98
CA THR A 7 15.57 -1.15 -3.59
C THR A 7 14.30 -1.25 -2.74
N PRO A 8 14.41 -1.43 -1.41
CA PRO A 8 13.24 -1.44 -0.52
C PRO A 8 12.36 -0.19 -0.65
N ARG A 9 12.99 0.93 -1.04
CA ARG A 9 12.33 2.22 -1.33
C ARG A 9 11.48 2.19 -2.59
N GLU A 10 12.00 1.62 -3.67
CA GLU A 10 11.26 1.49 -4.92
C GLU A 10 10.11 0.49 -4.78
N ALA A 11 10.29 -0.58 -3.99
CA ALA A 11 9.19 -1.50 -3.66
C ALA A 11 8.07 -0.79 -2.89
N ALA A 12 8.41 0.10 -1.95
CA ALA A 12 7.45 0.92 -1.23
C ALA A 12 6.73 1.91 -2.15
N ARG A 13 7.45 2.56 -3.07
CA ARG A 13 6.86 3.44 -4.08
C ARG A 13 5.91 2.69 -5.01
N LEU A 14 6.27 1.48 -5.42
CA LEU A 14 5.43 0.62 -6.27
C LEU A 14 4.13 0.23 -5.57
N GLN A 15 4.16 0.03 -4.26
CA GLN A 15 2.95 -0.17 -3.44
C GLN A 15 2.15 1.11 -3.18
N GLY A 16 2.66 2.28 -3.60
CA GLY A 16 2.01 3.57 -3.43
C GLY A 16 2.27 4.25 -2.08
N PHE A 17 3.30 3.82 -1.34
CA PHE A 17 3.72 4.49 -0.12
C PHE A 17 4.43 5.82 -0.42
N PRO A 18 4.26 6.84 0.44
CA PRO A 18 4.95 8.12 0.28
C PRO A 18 6.47 7.99 0.55
N ASP A 19 7.25 8.89 -0.04
CA ASP A 19 8.72 8.87 0.09
C ASP A 19 9.22 9.09 1.52
N ASN A 20 8.42 9.76 2.35
CA ASN A 20 8.69 9.97 3.77
C ASN A 20 8.37 8.75 4.66
N PHE A 21 7.89 7.64 4.07
CA PHE A 21 7.57 6.44 4.84
C PHE A 21 8.84 5.81 5.43
N VAL A 22 8.86 5.63 6.74
CA VAL A 22 9.99 5.01 7.44
C VAL A 22 9.94 3.50 7.20
N LEU A 23 10.94 2.97 6.47
CA LEU A 23 11.08 1.54 6.24
C LEU A 23 11.76 0.86 7.41
N HIS A 24 11.53 -0.44 7.54
CA HIS A 24 12.22 -1.23 8.55
C HIS A 24 13.73 -1.24 8.29
N PRO A 25 14.59 -1.14 9.32
CA PRO A 25 16.06 -1.08 9.16
C PRO A 25 16.69 -2.36 8.58
N LYS A 26 15.90 -3.42 8.42
CA LYS A 26 16.32 -4.68 7.79
C LYS A 26 15.62 -4.82 6.45
N ASP A 27 16.38 -4.78 5.37
CA ASP A 27 15.86 -4.87 4.00
C ASP A 27 15.05 -6.15 3.77
N SER A 28 15.49 -7.29 4.33
CA SER A 28 14.78 -8.57 4.22
C SER A 28 13.36 -8.53 4.82
N ALA A 29 13.20 -7.83 5.95
CA ALA A 29 11.91 -7.63 6.58
C ALA A 29 11.05 -6.66 5.76
N THR A 30 11.65 -5.59 5.24
CA THR A 30 10.96 -4.63 4.37
C THR A 30 10.44 -5.29 3.10
N TYR A 31 11.24 -6.12 2.41
CA TYR A 31 10.76 -6.85 1.23
C TYR A 31 9.59 -7.77 1.55
N LYS A 32 9.62 -8.47 2.69
CA LYS A 32 8.50 -9.31 3.13
C LYS A 32 7.26 -8.48 3.43
N GLN A 33 7.43 -7.32 4.06
CA GLN A 33 6.32 -6.39 4.32
C GLN A 33 5.74 -5.83 3.03
N MET A 34 6.58 -5.39 2.08
CA MET A 34 6.12 -4.85 0.81
C MET A 34 5.47 -5.90 -0.09
N GLY A 35 5.92 -7.16 -0.03
CA GLY A 35 5.29 -8.27 -0.76
C GLY A 35 3.94 -8.69 -0.18
N ASN A 36 3.76 -8.57 1.15
CA ASN A 36 2.49 -8.86 1.82
C ASN A 36 1.58 -7.64 1.96
N ALA A 37 2.10 -6.44 1.72
CA ALA A 37 1.34 -5.21 1.80
C ALA A 37 0.36 -5.12 0.62
N VAL A 38 -0.81 -4.58 0.91
CA VAL A 38 -1.77 -4.21 -0.11
C VAL A 38 -1.45 -2.82 -0.64
N SER A 39 -1.63 -2.61 -1.94
CA SER A 39 -1.36 -1.34 -2.59
C SER A 39 -2.29 -0.23 -2.07
N VAL A 40 -1.68 0.88 -1.64
CA VAL A 40 -2.38 2.07 -1.15
C VAL A 40 -3.50 2.57 -2.08
N PRO A 41 -3.31 2.66 -3.42
CA PRO A 41 -4.39 3.13 -4.31
C PRO A 41 -5.61 2.18 -4.33
N ALA A 42 -5.40 0.88 -4.17
CA ALA A 42 -6.50 -0.09 -4.15
C ALA A 42 -7.38 0.09 -2.91
N VAL A 43 -6.77 0.26 -1.74
CA VAL A 43 -7.50 0.55 -0.49
C VAL A 43 -8.28 1.85 -0.61
N LYS A 44 -7.66 2.88 -1.19
CA LYS A 44 -8.32 4.18 -1.38
C LYS A 44 -9.59 4.04 -2.24
N ALA A 45 -9.52 3.31 -3.35
CA ALA A 45 -10.67 3.10 -4.24
C ALA A 45 -11.80 2.34 -3.53
N VAL A 46 -11.46 1.25 -2.82
CA VAL A 46 -12.45 0.46 -2.06
C VAL A 46 -13.11 1.29 -0.97
N LEU A 47 -12.34 2.08 -0.22
CA LEU A 47 -12.90 2.95 0.81
C LEU A 47 -13.79 4.05 0.22
N GLN A 48 -13.38 4.67 -0.89
CA GLN A 48 -14.20 5.68 -1.57
C GLN A 48 -15.54 5.12 -2.02
N ASP A 49 -15.54 3.94 -2.64
CA ASP A 49 -16.78 3.27 -3.06
C ASP A 49 -17.64 2.88 -1.84
N MET A 50 -17.04 2.32 -0.80
CA MET A 50 -17.73 1.98 0.45
C MET A 50 -18.41 3.21 1.07
N PHE A 51 -17.73 4.34 1.17
CA PHE A 51 -18.31 5.57 1.70
C PHE A 51 -19.42 6.11 0.80
N GLN A 52 -19.27 6.04 -0.52
CA GLN A 52 -20.28 6.49 -1.47
C GLN A 52 -21.56 5.64 -1.39
N GLN A 53 -21.42 4.32 -1.23
CA GLN A 53 -22.57 3.43 -1.07
C GLN A 53 -23.26 3.63 0.29
N ASN A 54 -22.48 3.74 1.37
CA ASN A 54 -23.05 3.96 2.71
C ASN A 54 -23.72 5.34 2.84
N ALA A 55 -23.19 6.37 2.16
CA ALA A 55 -23.85 7.67 2.10
C ALA A 55 -25.22 7.59 1.40
N LYS A 56 -25.36 6.80 0.33
CA LYS A 56 -26.67 6.58 -0.32
C LYS A 56 -27.64 5.83 0.59
N ALA A 57 -27.15 4.85 1.34
CA ALA A 57 -27.96 4.04 2.25
C ALA A 57 -28.51 4.83 3.47
N LEU A 58 -27.86 5.94 3.86
CA LEU A 58 -28.31 6.80 4.96
C LEU A 58 -29.38 7.84 4.54
N ILE A 59 -29.62 8.03 3.24
CA ILE A 59 -30.53 9.06 2.69
C ILE A 59 -31.76 8.41 2.01
N THR A 60 -31.95 7.10 2.19
CA THR A 60 -33.15 6.35 1.76
C THR A 60 -33.91 5.89 3.00
#